data_AF-A0A3N5UWU4-F1
#
_entry.id   AF-A0A3N5UWU4-F1
#
_cell.length_a   1.000
_cell.length_b   1.000
_cell.length_c   1.000
_cell.angle_alpha   90.00
_cell.angle_beta   90.00
_cell.angle_gamma   90.00
#
_symmetry.space_group_name_H-M   'P 1'
#
loop_
_entity.id
_entity.type
_entity.pdbx_description
1 polymer ?
#
loop_
_entity_poly.entity_id
_entity_poly.type
_entity_poly.pdbx_seq_one_letter_code
_entity_poly.pdbx_strand_id
1 'polypeptide(L)'
;MTKREFIIDNGREKIQEFGHLHKNVAVKYLMKRRRSVLMTKNLEKVESLFADLPRKISIIGKQITHIYEVNWERQGVTEFEGSRFVFTLKPLDN
;
A
#
# COMPACT_ATOMS: atom_id res chain seq x y z
N MET A 1 -17.58 -12.55 8.58
CA MET A 1 -16.83 -11.44 9.21
C MET A 1 -17.47 -10.12 8.80
N THR A 2 -17.75 -9.22 9.74
CA THR A 2 -18.38 -7.92 9.45
C THR A 2 -17.34 -6.89 9.01
N LYS A 3 -17.67 -6.01 8.06
CA LYS A 3 -16.83 -4.86 7.73
C LYS A 3 -16.70 -3.94 8.95
N ARG A 4 -15.49 -3.44 9.16
CA ARG A 4 -15.10 -2.51 10.21
C ARG A 4 -14.42 -1.30 9.55
N GLU A 5 -14.47 -0.19 10.26
CA GLU A 5 -13.80 1.04 9.88
C GLU A 5 -12.34 1.00 10.34
N PHE A 6 -11.45 1.51 9.48
CA PHE A 6 -10.03 1.66 9.73
C PHE A 6 -9.59 3.04 9.24
N ILE A 7 -8.50 3.54 9.83
CA ILE A 7 -7.79 4.72 9.34
C ILE A 7 -6.45 4.26 8.80
N ILE A 8 -6.16 4.61 7.56
CA ILE A 8 -4.85 4.40 6.91
C ILE A 8 -4.06 5.68 7.08
N ASP A 9 -2.94 5.62 7.78
CA ASP A 9 -1.97 6.71 7.87
C ASP A 9 -0.75 6.35 7.01
N ASN A 10 -0.42 7.18 6.02
CA ASN A 10 0.73 7.00 5.14
C ASN A 10 1.88 7.98 5.43
N GLY A 11 1.80 8.70 6.56
CA GLY A 11 2.76 9.75 6.96
C GLY A 11 2.50 11.12 6.35
N ARG A 12 1.59 11.23 5.36
CA ARG A 12 1.23 12.51 4.72
C ARG A 12 -0.24 12.86 4.90
N GLU A 13 -1.10 11.84 4.90
CA GLU A 13 -2.55 11.97 5.02
C GLU A 13 -3.12 10.78 5.80
N LYS A 14 -4.31 11.00 6.36
CA LYS A 14 -5.11 9.97 7.02
C LYS A 14 -6.38 9.72 6.22
N ILE A 15 -6.61 8.47 5.85
CA ILE A 15 -7.69 8.06 4.96
C ILE A 15 -8.58 7.05 5.69
N GLN A 16 -9.87 7.36 5.79
CA GLN A 16 -10.87 6.43 6.33
C GLN A 16 -11.21 5.36 5.29
N GLU A 17 -11.19 4.09 5.67
CA GLU A 17 -11.48 2.98 4.77
C GLU A 17 -12.17 1.81 5.50
N PHE A 18 -13.11 1.14 4.83
CA PHE A 18 -13.82 -0.01 5.36
C PHE A 18 -13.23 -1.34 4.87
N GLY A 19 -13.06 -2.30 5.79
CA GLY A 19 -12.54 -3.62 5.47
C GLY A 19 -12.80 -4.67 6.55
N HIS A 20 -12.26 -5.88 6.38
CA HIS A 20 -12.46 -6.97 7.35
C HIS A 20 -11.24 -7.16 8.27
N LEU A 21 -10.03 -7.07 7.70
CA LEU A 21 -8.74 -7.25 8.37
C LEU A 21 -7.79 -6.12 7.99
N HIS A 22 -6.88 -5.75 8.89
CA HIS A 22 -5.89 -4.68 8.65
C HIS A 22 -5.04 -4.93 7.40
N LYS A 23 -4.52 -6.16 7.24
CA LYS A 23 -3.75 -6.55 6.06
C LYS A 23 -4.55 -6.36 4.76
N ASN A 24 -5.84 -6.69 4.74
CA ASN A 24 -6.68 -6.52 3.56
C ASN A 24 -6.88 -5.04 3.21
N VAL A 25 -7.02 -4.18 4.21
CA VAL A 25 -7.13 -2.72 4.03
C VAL A 25 -5.81 -2.16 3.49
N ALA A 26 -4.67 -2.56 4.07
CA ALA A 26 -3.33 -2.21 3.58
C ALA A 26 -3.15 -2.59 2.10
N VAL A 27 -3.39 -3.85 1.75
CA VAL A 27 -3.26 -4.35 0.36
C VAL A 27 -4.20 -3.59 -0.59
N LYS A 28 -5.46 -3.37 -0.20
CA LYS A 28 -6.43 -2.61 -1.02
C LYS A 28 -5.92 -1.20 -1.34
N TYR A 29 -5.38 -0.51 -0.34
CA TYR A 29 -4.83 0.82 -0.50
C TYR A 29 -3.59 0.83 -1.41
N LEU A 30 -2.64 -0.06 -1.18
CA LEU A 30 -1.41 -0.14 -1.98
C LEU A 30 -1.70 -0.55 -3.42
N MET A 31 -2.67 -1.43 -3.66
CA MET A 31 -3.14 -1.74 -5.01
C MET A 31 -3.76 -0.53 -5.73
N LYS A 32 -4.47 0.36 -5.01
CA LYS A 32 -4.96 1.62 -5.59
C LYS A 32 -3.78 2.52 -6.01
N ARG A 33 -2.78 2.70 -5.13
CA ARG A 33 -1.58 3.49 -5.42
C ARG A 33 -0.78 2.93 -6.60
N ARG A 34 -0.58 1.62 -6.62
CA ARG A 34 0.06 0.89 -7.72
C ARG A 34 -0.60 1.18 -9.08
N ARG A 35 -1.93 1.12 -9.15
CA ARG A 35 -2.68 1.36 -10.40
C ARG A 35 -2.46 2.76 -10.97
N SER A 36 -2.31 3.77 -10.11
CA SER A 36 -2.03 5.14 -10.57
C SER A 36 -0.68 5.25 -11.30
N VAL A 37 0.32 4.49 -10.87
CA VAL A 37 1.64 4.45 -11.54
C VAL A 37 1.56 3.69 -12.86
N LEU A 38 0.93 2.50 -12.86
CA LEU A 38 0.84 1.63 -14.03
C LEU A 38 0.14 2.27 -15.24
N MET A 39 -0.86 3.12 -15.00
CA MET A 39 -1.66 3.72 -16.08
C MET A 39 -0.98 4.94 -16.74
N THR A 40 0.18 5.37 -16.24
CA THR A 40 0.87 6.56 -16.74
C THR A 40 1.86 6.21 -17.85
N LYS A 41 1.71 6.83 -19.03
CA LYS A 41 2.59 6.62 -20.20
C LYS A 41 3.83 7.52 -20.23
N ASN A 42 3.80 8.65 -19.51
CA ASN A 42 4.93 9.59 -19.42
C ASN A 42 5.96 9.07 -18.39
N LEU A 43 7.20 8.90 -18.84
CA LEU A 43 8.31 8.36 -18.04
C LEU A 43 8.64 9.24 -16.82
N GLU A 44 8.81 10.56 -17.00
CA GLU A 44 9.13 11.48 -15.90
C GLU A 44 8.05 11.47 -14.82
N LYS A 45 6.78 11.43 -15.25
CA LYS A 45 5.64 11.34 -14.34
C LYS A 45 5.60 9.99 -13.61
N VAL A 46 5.96 8.89 -14.28
CA VAL A 46 6.08 7.57 -13.63
C VAL A 46 7.16 7.59 -12.56
N GLU A 47 8.32 8.19 -12.83
CA GLU A 47 9.40 8.32 -11.84
C GLU A 47 8.96 9.12 -10.62
N SER A 48 8.31 10.27 -10.84
CA SER A 48 7.77 11.09 -9.77
C SER A 48 6.73 10.33 -8.94
N LEU A 49 5.76 9.68 -9.59
CA LEU A 49 4.71 8.91 -8.91
C LEU A 49 5.27 7.70 -8.15
N PHE A 50 6.28 7.02 -8.69
CA PHE A 50 6.92 5.89 -8.02
C PHE A 50 7.71 6.32 -6.79
N ALA A 51 8.46 7.43 -6.89
CA ALA A 51 9.16 8.02 -5.75
C ALA A 51 8.19 8.48 -4.64
N ASP A 52 6.97 8.85 -5.01
CA ASP A 52 5.92 9.29 -4.10
C ASP A 52 5.21 8.16 -3.33
N LEU A 53 5.42 6.91 -3.74
CA LEU A 53 4.74 5.78 -3.11
C LEU A 53 5.15 5.63 -1.64
N PRO A 54 4.18 5.35 -0.75
CA PRO A 54 4.47 5.24 0.68
C PRO A 54 5.30 3.99 0.95
N ARG A 55 6.41 4.17 1.68
CA ARG A 55 7.30 3.09 2.13
C ARG A 55 6.93 2.54 3.51
N LYS A 56 6.05 3.24 4.22
CA LYS A 56 5.53 2.84 5.53
C LYS A 56 4.08 3.27 5.62
N ILE A 57 3.23 2.40 6.12
CA ILE A 57 1.82 2.70 6.39
C ILE A 57 1.41 2.11 7.74
N SER A 58 0.50 2.80 8.41
CA SER A 58 -0.13 2.32 9.64
C SER A 58 -1.61 2.14 9.39
N ILE A 59 -2.13 0.96 9.73
CA ILE A 59 -3.57 0.67 9.68
C ILE A 59 -4.08 0.72 11.11
N ILE A 60 -4.80 1.78 11.44
CA ILE A 60 -5.33 2.04 12.77
C ILE A 60 -6.75 1.49 12.81
N GLY A 61 -6.95 0.41 13.57
CA GLY A 61 -8.27 -0.09 13.92
C GLY A 61 -8.72 0.44 15.28
N LYS A 62 -9.94 0.07 15.70
CA LYS A 62 -10.52 0.53 16.97
C LYS A 62 -9.66 0.20 18.21
N GLN A 63 -8.98 -0.95 18.21
CA GLN A 63 -8.23 -1.45 19.38
C GLN A 63 -6.74 -1.66 19.09
N ILE A 64 -6.38 -1.97 17.85
CA ILE A 64 -5.03 -2.37 17.46
C ILE A 64 -4.64 -1.57 16.23
N THR A 65 -3.41 -1.08 16.23
CA THR A 65 -2.75 -0.51 15.05
C THR A 65 -1.72 -1.51 14.56
N HIS A 66 -1.73 -1.79 13.26
CA HIS A 66 -0.70 -2.58 12.60
C HIS A 66 0.14 -1.67 11.71
N ILE A 67 1.46 -1.74 11.86
CA ILE A 67 2.40 -0.95 11.07
C ILE A 67 3.08 -1.87 10.07
N TYR A 68 3.13 -1.43 8.82
CA TYR A 68 3.77 -2.16 7.74
C TYR A 68 4.86 -1.33 7.09
N GLU A 69 6.00 -1.97 6.87
CA GLU A 69 6.99 -1.53 5.88
C GLU A 69 6.56 -2.04 4.51
N VAL A 70 6.63 -1.16 3.51
CA VAL A 70 6.22 -1.41 2.14
C VAL A 70 7.44 -1.31 1.23
N ASN A 71 7.83 -2.44 0.66
CA ASN A 71 8.93 -2.49 -0.29
C ASN A 71 8.35 -2.49 -1.70
N TRP A 72 8.65 -1.44 -2.47
CA TRP A 72 8.20 -1.30 -3.86
C TRP A 72 9.29 -1.73 -4.82
N GLU A 73 8.93 -2.56 -5.79
CA GLU A 73 9.86 -3.10 -6.79
C GLU A 73 9.32 -2.79 -8.19
N ARG A 74 10.20 -2.33 -9.09
CA ARG A 74 9.80 -1.92 -10.44
C ARG A 74 9.36 -3.09 -11.32
N GLN A 75 9.92 -4.26 -11.05
CA GLN A 75 9.60 -5.51 -11.70
C GLN A 75 9.44 -6.55 -10.60
N GLY A 76 8.31 -7.24 -10.58
CA GLY A 76 8.15 -8.37 -9.69
C GLY A 76 9.09 -9.49 -10.11
N VAL A 77 9.73 -10.09 -9.11
CA VAL A 77 10.67 -11.21 -9.27
C VAL A 77 10.18 -12.48 -8.57
N THR A 78 9.25 -12.37 -7.61
CA THR A 78 8.68 -13.49 -6.85
C THR A 78 7.28 -13.86 -7.35
N GLU A 79 6.25 -13.80 -6.51
CA GLU A 79 4.85 -14.18 -6.82
C GLU A 79 4.21 -13.33 -7.94
N PHE A 80 4.92 -12.32 -8.43
CA PHE A 80 4.47 -11.37 -9.43
C PHE A 80 5.48 -11.21 -10.57
N GLU A 81 6.20 -12.26 -10.95
CA GLU A 81 7.20 -12.23 -12.03
C GLU A 81 6.68 -11.52 -13.30
N GLY A 82 7.44 -10.55 -13.81
CA GLY A 82 7.08 -9.76 -15.00
C GLY A 82 6.04 -8.65 -14.78
N SER A 83 5.40 -8.59 -13.61
CA SER A 83 4.50 -7.49 -13.27
C SER A 83 5.28 -6.21 -12.99
N ARG A 84 4.86 -5.09 -13.60
CA ARG A 84 5.44 -3.78 -13.28
C ARG A 84 4.91 -3.27 -11.94
N PHE A 85 5.78 -2.58 -11.20
CA PHE A 85 5.53 -1.89 -9.93
C PHE A 85 4.80 -2.78 -8.90
N VAL A 86 5.48 -3.80 -8.39
CA VAL A 86 4.93 -4.68 -7.34
C VAL A 86 5.31 -4.18 -5.96
N PHE A 87 4.68 -4.74 -4.92
CA PHE A 87 5.06 -4.45 -3.55
C PHE A 87 4.99 -5.67 -2.66
N THR A 88 5.84 -5.70 -1.64
CA THR A 88 5.74 -6.63 -0.53
C THR A 88 5.46 -5.86 0.77
N LEU A 89 4.78 -6.54 1.69
CA LEU A 89 4.39 -6.00 2.99
C LEU A 89 5.10 -6.76 4.09
N LYS A 90 5.90 -6.06 4.87
CA LYS A 90 6.53 -6.61 6.08
C LYS A 90 5.87 -5.99 7.31
N PRO A 91 5.19 -6.78 8.15
CA PRO A 91 4.69 -6.26 9.43
C PRO A 91 5.88 -5.83 10.30
N LEU A 92 5.75 -4.67 10.93
CA LEU A 92 6.70 -4.13 11.92
C LEU A 92 6.19 -4.29 13.35
N ASP A 93 5.05 -4.94 13.51
CA ASP A 93 4.50 -5.26 14.82
C ASP A 93 5.31 -6.44 15.39
N ASN A 94 5.90 -6.24 16.57
CA ASN A 94 6.66 -7.27 17.32
C ASN A 94 5.77 -8.45 17.70
#